data_AF-A0A7V5C5X0-F1
#
_entry.id   AF-A0A7V5C5X0-F1
#
_cell.length_a   1.000
_cell.length_b   1.000
_cell.length_c   1.000
_cell.angle_alpha   90.00
_cell.angle_beta   90.00
_cell.angle_gamma   90.00
#
_symmetry.space_group_name_H-M   'P 1'
#
loop_
_entity.id
_entity.type
_entity.pdbx_description
1 polymer ?
#
loop_
_entity_poly.entity_id
_entity_poly.type
_entity_poly.pdbx_seq_one_letter_code
_entity_poly.pdbx_strand_id
1 'polypeptide(L)' 'MIFIDDVRAIEVMDSRGNPTVQATVSLSDGTVATAIVPSGASTGKREALELRDGGD' A
#
# COMPACT_ATOMS: atom_id res chain seq x y z
N MET A 1 4.29 -11.31 24.10
CA MET A 1 4.36 -10.01 23.40
C MET A 1 4.06 -10.28 21.94
N ILE A 2 3.17 -9.52 21.32
CA ILE A 2 2.87 -9.65 19.89
C ILE A 2 3.76 -8.66 19.15
N PHE A 3 4.45 -9.12 18.11
CA PHE A 3 5.31 -8.29 17.26
C PHE A 3 5.02 -8.57 15.78
N ILE A 4 5.46 -7.64 14.93
CA ILE A 4 5.39 -7.81 13.47
C ILE A 4 6.44 -8.85 13.08
N ASP A 5 5.98 -9.96 12.51
CA ASP A 5 6.83 -11.07 12.09
C ASP A 5 7.28 -10.91 10.63
N ASP A 6 6.37 -10.41 9.77
CA ASP A 6 6.65 -10.19 8.35
C ASP A 6 5.80 -9.07 7.75
N VAL A 7 6.34 -8.40 6.74
CA VAL A 7 5.65 -7.39 5.94
C VAL A 7 5.99 -7.60 4.47
N ARG A 8 4.96 -7.81 3.65
CA ARG A 8 5.11 -7.98 2.19
C ARG A 8 4.22 -6.99 1.46
N ALA A 9 4.74 -6.47 0.35
CA ALA A 9 4.00 -5.59 -0.54
C ALA A 9 3.98 -6.13 -1.97
N ILE A 10 2.88 -5.88 -2.66
CA ILE A 10 2.72 -6.14 -4.10
C ILE A 10 2.05 -4.96 -4.78
N GLU A 11 2.23 -4.86 -6.09
CA GLU A 11 1.44 -3.97 -6.95
C GLU A 11 0.06 -4.59 -7.23
N VAL A 12 -0.99 -3.80 -7.10
CA VAL A 12 -2.37 -4.12 -7.47
C VAL A 12 -2.99 -2.94 -8.22
N MET A 13 -4.19 -3.12 -8.79
CA MET A 13 -4.88 -2.05 -9.53
C MET A 13 -5.93 -1.35 -8.66
N ASP A 14 -5.96 -0.02 -8.70
CA ASP A 14 -7.01 0.79 -8.07
C ASP A 14 -8.33 0.76 -8.88
N SER A 15 -9.37 1.43 -8.36
CA SER A 15 -10.69 1.49 -9.02
C SER A 15 -10.71 2.22 -10.37
N ARG A 16 -9.64 2.96 -10.70
CA ARG A 16 -9.45 3.68 -11.96
C ARG A 16 -8.49 2.95 -12.90
N GLY A 17 -8.00 1.77 -12.52
CA GLY A 17 -7.04 1.00 -13.31
C GLY A 17 -5.63 1.57 -13.28
N ASN A 18 -5.25 2.33 -12.25
CA ASN A 18 -3.86 2.73 -12.01
C ASN A 18 -3.20 1.75 -11.02
N PRO A 19 -1.91 1.45 -11.17
CA PRO A 19 -1.18 0.71 -10.14
C PRO A 19 -1.27 1.37 -8.76
N THR A 20 -1.29 0.59 -7.68
CA THR A 20 -1.18 1.03 -6.29
C THR A 20 -0.59 -0.10 -5.43
N VAL A 21 -0.19 0.22 -4.19
CA VAL A 21 0.44 -0.73 -3.27
C VAL A 21 -0.60 -1.41 -2.38
N GLN A 22 -0.54 -2.74 -2.33
CA GLN A 22 -1.14 -3.56 -1.28
C GLN A 22 -0.06 -4.05 -0.32
N ALA A 23 -0.28 -3.90 0.99
CA ALA A 23 0.59 -4.46 2.02
C ALA A 23 -0.14 -5.52 2.84
N THR A 24 0.54 -6.64 3.08
CA THR A 24 0.12 -7.69 4.02
C THR A 24 1.10 -7.73 5.20
N VAL A 25 0.56 -7.72 6.41
CA VAL A 25 1.33 -7.82 7.66
C VAL A 25 0.94 -9.10 8.39
N SER A 26 1.96 -9.86 8.81
CA SER A 26 1.81 -11.04 9.66
C SER A 26 2.35 -10.74 11.05
N LEU A 27 1.61 -11.08 12.09
CA LEU A 27 2.03 -10.95 13.49
C LEU A 27 2.46 -12.28 14.08
N SER A 28 3.28 -12.23 15.14
CA SER A 28 3.82 -13.40 15.83
C SER A 28 2.78 -14.32 16.47
N ASP A 29 1.51 -13.90 16.54
CA ASP A 29 0.38 -14.70 17.05
C ASP A 29 -0.46 -15.37 15.94
N GLY A 30 -0.04 -15.22 14.68
CA GLY A 30 -0.72 -15.77 13.51
C GLY A 30 -1.78 -14.84 12.90
N THR A 31 -2.02 -13.65 13.45
CA THR A 31 -2.88 -12.65 12.82
C THR A 31 -2.27 -12.19 11.49
N VAL A 32 -3.08 -12.19 10.42
CA VAL A 32 -2.71 -11.69 9.10
C VAL A 32 -3.74 -10.67 8.65
N ALA A 33 -3.27 -9.49 8.22
CA ALA A 33 -4.13 -8.44 7.70
C ALA A 33 -3.54 -7.85 6.41
N THR A 34 -4.42 -7.42 5.53
CA THR A 34 -4.06 -6.84 4.24
C THR A 34 -4.81 -5.52 4.05
N ALA A 35 -4.12 -4.52 3.49
CA ALA A 35 -4.69 -3.24 3.13
C ALA A 35 -4.16 -2.76 1.78
N ILE A 36 -5.02 -2.09 1.01
CA ILE A 36 -4.67 -1.44 -0.27
C ILE A 36 -4.69 0.07 -0.04
N VAL A 37 -3.63 0.75 -0.49
CA VAL A 37 -3.53 2.21 -0.39
C VAL A 37 -4.36 2.86 -1.52
N PRO A 38 -5.25 3.83 -1.23
CA PRO A 38 -5.96 4.56 -2.27
C PRO A 38 -5.04 5.60 -2.94
N SER A 39 -5.30 5.89 -4.21
CA SER A 39 -4.65 7.01 -4.92
C SER A 39 -5.67 8.05 -5.37
N GLY A 40 -5.41 9.31 -5.02
CA GLY A 40 -6.27 10.45 -5.36
C GLY A 40 -6.16 10.87 -6.83
N ALA A 41 -7.24 11.41 -7.40
CA ALA A 41 -7.20 12.01 -8.74
C ALA A 41 -6.64 13.44 -8.73
N SER A 42 -6.86 14.16 -7.64
CA SER A 42 -6.33 15.49 -7.38
C SER A 42 -5.36 15.36 -6.21
N THR A 43 -4.16 15.91 -6.36
CA THR A 43 -3.17 15.97 -5.29
C THR A 43 -2.98 17.42 -4.84
N GLY A 44 -3.30 17.69 -3.58
CA GLY A 44 -3.03 18.97 -2.95
C GLY A 44 -1.52 19.20 -2.80
N LYS A 45 -1.06 20.45 -2.98
CA LYS A 45 0.37 20.82 -2.87
C LYS A 45 1.01 20.58 -1.49
N ARG A 46 0.22 20.18 -0.49
CA ARG A 46 0.64 19.93 0.90
C ARG A 46 0.33 18.50 1.37
N GLU A 47 -0.12 17.63 0.47
CA GLU A 47 -0.33 16.22 0.79
C GLU A 47 0.99 15.47 0.86
N ALA A 48 1.00 14.34 1.57
CA ALA A 48 2.12 13.42 1.52
C ALA A 48 2.28 12.91 0.08
N LEU A 49 3.53 12.88 -0.40
CA LEU A 49 3.81 12.52 -1.79
C LEU A 49 3.68 10.99 -1.98
N GLU A 50 2.88 10.59 -2.97
CA GLU A 50 2.86 9.23 -3.47
C GLU A 50 4.03 9.03 -4.44
N LEU A 51 4.87 8.02 -4.18
CA LEU A 51 5.98 7.67 -5.07
C LEU A 51 5.46 6.84 -6.24
N ARG A 52 5.88 7.19 -7.45
CA ARG A 52 5.59 6.49 -8.70
C ARG A 52 6.91 6.17 -9.39
N ASP A 53 6.98 5.00 -10.02
CA ASP A 53 8.21 4.55 -10.68
C ASP A 53 8.60 5.47 -11.85
N GLY A 54 7.61 6.00 -12.57
CA GLY A 54 7.82 6.84 -13.74
C GLY A 54 8.22 6.03 -14.97
N GLY A 55 7.46 6.20 -16.05
CA GLY A 55 7.73 5.63 -17.37
C GLY A 55 7.16 6.55 -18.45
N ASP A 56 7.70 6.49 -19.66
CA ASP A 56 7.19 7.22 -20.83
C ASP A 56 5.83 6.68 -21.30
#